data_AF-A0A6N3QQ30-F1
#
_entry.id   AF-A0A6N3QQ30-F1
#
_cell.length_a   1.000
_cell.length_b   1.000
_cell.length_c   1.000
_cell.angle_alpha   90.00
_cell.angle_beta   90.00
_cell.angle_gamma   90.00
#
_symmetry.space_group_name_H-M   'P 1'
#
loop_
_entity.id
_entity.type
_entity.pdbx_description
1 polymer ?
#
loop_
_entity_poly.entity_id
_entity_poly.type
_entity_poly.pdbx_seq_one_letter_code
_entity_poly.pdbx_strand_id
1 'polypeptide(L)'
;MNVNYLNDSDLDFLQHCSEEQLANFARLLTHNEKGKTRLSSVLMRNELFKSMEGHPEQHRRNWQLIAGELQHFGGDSIANKLRGHGKLYRAILLDVSKRLKLKADKE
;
A
#
# COMPACT_ATOMS: atom_id res chain seq x y z
N MET A 1 14.00 -2.01 5.64
CA MET A 1 13.41 -1.67 4.33
C MET A 1 12.40 -0.58 4.61
N ASN A 2 12.57 0.59 3.99
CA ASN A 2 11.62 1.68 4.16
C ASN A 2 10.49 1.51 3.16
N VAL A 3 9.26 1.75 3.60
CA VAL A 3 8.16 1.96 2.66
C VAL A 3 8.32 3.36 2.10
N ASN A 4 8.74 3.46 0.84
CA ASN A 4 8.83 4.74 0.17
C ASN A 4 7.58 4.90 -0.72
N TYR A 5 6.74 5.85 -0.35
CA TYR A 5 5.62 6.26 -1.19
C TYR A 5 6.15 6.98 -2.43
N LEU A 6 5.80 6.47 -3.61
CA LEU A 6 5.97 7.17 -4.87
C LEU A 6 4.77 8.12 -5.03
N ASN A 7 5.03 9.43 -5.14
CA ASN A 7 3.96 10.41 -5.27
C ASN A 7 3.01 10.06 -6.41
N ASP A 8 1.71 9.99 -6.11
CA ASP A 8 0.70 9.41 -6.98
C ASP A 8 -0.67 10.03 -6.68
N SER A 9 -1.11 10.94 -7.55
CA SER A 9 -2.35 11.69 -7.39
C SER A 9 -3.59 10.81 -7.34
N ASP A 10 -3.53 9.61 -7.93
CA ASP A 10 -4.66 8.67 -7.88
C ASP A 10 -4.83 8.06 -6.48
N LEU A 11 -3.86 8.25 -5.57
CA LEU A 11 -3.90 7.82 -4.17
C LEU A 11 -4.06 8.96 -3.17
N ASP A 12 -4.07 10.22 -3.61
CA ASP A 12 -4.17 11.39 -2.71
C ASP A 12 -5.46 11.39 -1.88
N PHE A 13 -6.52 10.75 -2.38
CA PHE A 13 -7.79 10.63 -1.65
C PHE A 13 -7.64 9.91 -0.30
N LEU A 14 -6.61 9.07 -0.12
CA LEU A 14 -6.34 8.36 1.13
C LEU A 14 -6.13 9.31 2.32
N GLN A 15 -5.64 10.53 2.08
CA GLN A 15 -5.48 11.53 3.13
C GLN A 15 -6.82 11.99 3.75
N HIS A 16 -7.92 11.77 3.03
CA HIS A 16 -9.28 12.14 3.45
C HIS A 16 -10.06 10.96 4.04
N CYS A 17 -9.50 9.75 4.04
CA CYS A 17 -10.12 8.58 4.64
C CYS A 17 -10.13 8.66 6.17
N SER A 18 -11.13 8.04 6.80
CA SER A 18 -11.17 7.90 8.24
C SER A 18 -10.07 6.97 8.74
N GLU A 19 -9.75 7.06 10.03
CA GLU A 19 -8.81 6.14 10.69
C GLU A 19 -9.23 4.67 10.48
N GLU A 20 -10.53 4.37 10.64
CA GLU A 20 -11.07 3.03 10.47
C GLU A 20 -10.93 2.51 9.02
N GLN A 21 -11.21 3.36 8.04
CA GLN A 21 -11.04 3.00 6.63
C GLN A 21 -9.58 2.67 6.30
N LEU A 22 -8.64 3.49 6.78
CA LEU A 22 -7.21 3.26 6.56
C LEU A 22 -6.69 2.05 7.35
N ALA A 23 -7.19 1.81 8.56
CA ALA A 23 -6.86 0.62 9.34
C ALA A 23 -7.31 -0.67 8.65
N ASN A 24 -8.54 -0.70 8.15
CA ASN A 24 -9.07 -1.82 7.38
C ASN A 24 -8.27 -2.04 6.09
N PHE A 25 -7.94 -0.96 5.38
CA PHE A 25 -7.13 -1.05 4.17
C PHE A 25 -5.71 -1.56 4.44
N ALA A 26 -5.01 -1.02 5.44
CA ALA A 26 -3.70 -1.48 5.86
C ALA A 26 -3.75 -2.96 6.25
N ARG A 27 -4.79 -3.41 6.97
CA ARG A 27 -4.95 -4.83 7.33
C ARG A 27 -5.06 -5.73 6.11
N LEU A 28 -5.82 -5.34 5.08
CA LEU A 28 -5.96 -6.10 3.83
C LEU A 28 -4.60 -6.29 3.12
N LEU A 29 -3.76 -5.26 3.12
CA LEU A 29 -2.44 -5.28 2.50
C LEU A 29 -1.43 -6.12 3.30
N THR A 30 -1.52 -6.06 4.63
CA THR A 30 -0.49 -6.59 5.53
C THR A 30 -0.78 -7.98 6.09
N HIS A 31 -2.04 -8.45 6.04
CA HIS A 31 -2.44 -9.75 6.60
C HIS A 31 -3.03 -10.68 5.53
N ASN A 32 -2.95 -11.98 5.79
CA ASN A 32 -3.63 -13.00 5.00
C ASN A 32 -5.03 -13.31 5.57
N GLU A 33 -5.78 -14.17 4.88
CA GLU A 33 -7.13 -14.59 5.26
C GLU A 33 -7.22 -15.26 6.64
N LYS A 34 -6.11 -15.83 7.13
CA LYS A 34 -6.00 -16.43 8.46
C LYS A 34 -5.61 -15.40 9.54
N GLY A 35 -5.57 -14.10 9.19
CA GLY A 35 -5.17 -13.02 10.09
C GLY A 35 -3.68 -13.01 10.42
N LYS A 36 -2.83 -13.76 9.71
CA LYS A 36 -1.37 -13.73 9.93
C LYS A 36 -0.75 -12.61 9.10
N THR A 37 0.19 -11.88 9.71
CA THR A 37 1.00 -10.88 9.01
C THR A 37 1.79 -11.51 7.86
N ARG A 38 1.79 -10.85 6.70
CA ARG A 38 2.52 -11.27 5.51
C ARG A 38 4.00 -11.00 5.69
N LEU A 39 4.86 -11.98 5.37
CA LEU A 39 6.32 -11.83 5.42
C LEU A 39 6.85 -10.77 4.45
N SER A 40 6.10 -10.48 3.38
CA SER A 40 6.43 -9.44 2.41
C SER A 40 6.05 -8.03 2.88
N SER A 41 5.31 -7.89 3.99
CA SER A 41 4.87 -6.58 4.43
C SER A 41 6.05 -5.73 4.89
N VAL A 42 6.17 -4.55 4.31
CA VAL A 42 7.21 -3.58 4.65
C VAL A 42 6.66 -2.57 5.67
N LEU A 43 5.37 -2.23 5.58
CA LEU A 43 4.65 -1.39 6.56
C LEU A 43 4.77 -1.93 7.99
N MET A 44 4.56 -3.24 8.18
CA MET A 44 4.66 -3.88 9.50
C MET A 44 6.09 -3.93 10.06
N ARG A 45 7.10 -3.56 9.26
CA ARG A 45 8.50 -3.42 9.66
C ARG A 45 8.97 -1.96 9.70
N ASN A 46 8.09 -1.00 9.43
CA ASN A 46 8.42 0.42 9.41
C ASN A 46 8.42 0.97 10.84
N GLU A 47 9.55 1.49 11.31
CA GLU A 47 9.70 1.97 12.68
C GLU A 47 8.82 3.19 13.00
N LEU A 48 8.61 4.10 12.04
CA LEU A 48 7.70 5.24 12.22
C LEU A 48 6.26 4.75 12.42
N PHE A 49 5.80 3.82 11.59
CA PHE A 49 4.46 3.24 11.74
C PHE A 49 4.29 2.51 13.07
N LYS A 50 5.30 1.76 13.51
CA LYS A 50 5.30 1.02 14.79
C LYS A 50 5.34 1.95 16.00
N SER A 51 6.05 3.08 15.91
CA SER A 51 6.10 4.08 17.00
C SER A 51 4.74 4.71 17.32
N MET A 52 3.77 4.58 16.40
CA MET A 52 2.40 5.08 16.55
C MET A 52 1.41 3.99 16.97
N GLU A 53 1.87 2.78 17.30
CA GLU A 53 1.00 1.67 17.71
C GLU A 53 0.15 2.04 18.93
N GLY A 54 -1.17 1.89 18.80
CA GLY A 54 -2.14 2.26 19.83
C GLY A 54 -2.56 3.73 19.83
N HIS A 55 -1.97 4.58 18.99
CA HIS A 55 -2.41 5.97 18.82
C HIS A 55 -3.73 6.04 18.04
N PRO A 56 -4.71 6.88 18.44
CA PRO A 56 -6.03 6.98 17.78
C PRO A 56 -6.01 7.53 16.34
N GLU A 57 -4.84 7.91 15.84
CA GLU A 57 -4.64 8.47 14.49
C GLU A 57 -3.46 7.81 13.77
N GLN A 58 -3.10 6.59 14.19
CA GLN A 58 -1.96 5.86 13.67
C GLN A 58 -1.98 5.77 12.14
N HIS A 59 -3.13 5.45 11.55
CA HIS A 59 -3.25 5.22 10.12
C HIS A 59 -3.40 6.53 9.35
N ARG A 60 -4.23 7.46 9.83
CA ARG A 60 -4.42 8.78 9.22
C ARG A 60 -3.12 9.56 9.12
N ARG A 61 -2.30 9.57 10.18
CA ARG A 61 -0.99 10.27 10.16
C ARG A 61 0.05 9.58 9.27
N ASN A 62 -0.17 8.32 8.92
CA ASN A 62 0.74 7.50 8.14
C ASN A 62 0.12 7.02 6.80
N TRP A 63 -0.86 7.75 6.25
CA TRP A 63 -1.56 7.33 5.03
C TRP A 63 -0.61 7.10 3.85
N GLN A 64 0.48 7.87 3.76
CA GLN A 64 1.52 7.71 2.74
C GLN A 64 2.27 6.38 2.90
N LEU A 65 2.53 5.93 4.13
CA LEU A 65 3.14 4.61 4.35
C LEU A 65 2.18 3.49 3.93
N ILE A 66 0.86 3.66 4.13
CA ILE A 66 -0.14 2.70 3.67
C ILE A 66 -0.22 2.70 2.13
N ALA A 67 -0.18 3.88 1.49
CA ALA A 67 -0.12 4.02 0.05
C ALA A 67 1.15 3.34 -0.53
N GLY A 68 2.31 3.57 0.08
CA GLY A 68 3.55 2.89 -0.34
C GLY A 68 3.48 1.37 -0.18
N GLU A 69 2.82 0.85 0.86
CA GLU A 69 2.59 -0.59 1.03
C GLU A 69 1.73 -1.14 -0.12
N LEU A 70 0.67 -0.43 -0.53
CA LEU A 70 -0.14 -0.80 -1.70
C LEU A 70 0.71 -0.83 -2.97
N GLN A 71 1.52 0.21 -3.20
CA GLN A 71 2.39 0.32 -4.37
C GLN A 71 3.39 -0.85 -4.43
N HIS A 72 3.93 -1.26 -3.28
CA HIS A 72 4.80 -2.43 -3.18
C HIS A 72 4.03 -3.74 -3.40
N PHE A 73 2.83 -3.87 -2.83
CA PHE A 73 1.98 -5.05 -2.93
C PHE A 73 1.55 -5.35 -4.38
N GLY A 74 1.22 -4.32 -5.16
CA GLY A 74 0.89 -4.46 -6.57
C GLY A 74 2.10 -4.56 -7.52
N GLY A 75 3.31 -4.38 -7.00
CA GLY A 75 4.57 -4.47 -7.75
C GLY A 75 5.24 -5.84 -7.70
N ASP A 76 6.26 -6.03 -8.55
CA ASP A 76 7.13 -7.18 -8.45
C ASP A 76 8.14 -6.97 -7.31
N SER A 77 8.27 -7.93 -6.40
CA SER A 77 9.10 -7.79 -5.20
C SER A 77 10.60 -7.59 -5.50
N ILE A 78 11.12 -8.20 -6.57
CA ILE A 78 12.53 -8.06 -6.98
C ILE A 78 12.72 -6.70 -7.64
N ALA A 79 11.80 -6.32 -8.53
CA ALA A 79 11.88 -5.06 -9.24
C ALA A 79 11.71 -3.84 -8.29
N ASN A 80 10.84 -3.97 -7.29
CA ASN A 80 10.66 -2.97 -6.24
C ASN A 80 11.93 -2.79 -5.40
N LYS A 81 12.67 -3.87 -5.13
CA LYS A 81 13.94 -3.81 -4.39
C LYS A 81 15.03 -3.06 -5.16
N LEU A 82 15.05 -3.17 -6.48
CA LEU A 82 15.99 -2.43 -7.35
C LEU A 82 15.60 -0.95 -7.51
N ARG A 83 14.31 -0.65 -7.66
CA ARG A 83 13.82 0.74 -7.85
C ARG A 83 13.65 1.52 -6.55
N GLY A 84 13.54 0.84 -5.40
CA GLY A 84 13.38 1.46 -4.09
C GLY A 84 11.97 1.98 -3.79
N HIS A 85 11.02 1.76 -4.69
CA HIS A 85 9.60 2.11 -4.54
C HIS A 85 8.72 1.11 -5.30
N GLY A 86 7.40 1.17 -5.08
CA GLY A 86 6.41 0.35 -5.77
C GLY A 86 5.97 0.90 -7.13
N LYS A 87 4.83 0.42 -7.64
CA LYS A 87 4.21 0.91 -8.89
C LYS A 87 3.17 1.99 -8.62
N LEU A 88 2.96 2.89 -9.58
CA LEU A 88 1.79 3.78 -9.58
C LEU A 88 0.49 2.96 -9.54
N TYR A 89 -0.54 3.49 -8.88
CA TYR A 89 -1.84 2.85 -8.71
C TYR A 89 -2.49 2.54 -10.05
N ARG A 90 -2.41 3.45 -11.02
CA ARG A 90 -2.89 3.18 -12.38
C ARG A 90 -2.23 1.95 -13.02
N ALA A 91 -0.91 1.79 -12.85
CA ALA A 91 -0.21 0.62 -13.37
C ALA A 91 -0.67 -0.68 -12.69
N ILE A 92 -0.95 -0.63 -11.38
CA ILE A 92 -1.52 -1.76 -10.63
C ILE A 92 -2.92 -2.10 -11.18
N LEU A 93 -3.78 -1.10 -11.40
CA LEU A 93 -5.13 -1.31 -11.96
C LEU A 93 -5.10 -1.86 -13.39
N LEU A 94 -4.16 -1.41 -14.23
CA LEU A 94 -3.98 -1.95 -15.58
C LEU A 94 -3.52 -3.42 -15.53
N ASP A 95 -2.60 -3.77 -14.62
CA ASP A 95 -2.16 -5.15 -14.43
C ASP A 95 -3.30 -6.06 -13.95
N VAL A 96 -4.12 -5.59 -13.00
CA VAL A 96 -5.31 -6.30 -12.51
C VAL A 96 -6.34 -6.45 -13.64
N SER A 97 -6.64 -5.38 -14.36
CA SER A 97 -7.57 -5.40 -15.51
C SER A 97 -7.14 -6.41 -16.56
N LYS A 98 -5.84 -6.42 -16.92
CA LYS A 98 -5.26 -7.40 -17.84
C LYS A 98 -5.42 -8.83 -17.32
N ARG A 99 -5.14 -9.07 -16.04
CA ARG A 99 -5.28 -10.39 -15.41
C ARG A 99 -6.73 -10.88 -15.42
N LEU A 100 -7.69 -9.98 -15.23
CA LEU A 100 -9.12 -10.25 -15.26
C LEU A 100 -9.74 -10.23 -16.67
N LYS A 101 -8.93 -9.97 -17.71
CA LYS A 101 -9.38 -9.83 -19.12
C LYS A 101 -10.43 -8.73 -19.32
N LEU A 102 -10.35 -7.67 -18.53
CA LEU A 102 -11.21 -6.49 -18.66
C LEU A 102 -10.64 -5.53 -19.70
N LYS A 103 -11.52 -4.81 -20.41
CA LYS A 103 -11.13 -3.67 -21.23
C LYS A 103 -10.82 -2.50 -20.29
N ALA A 104 -9.63 -1.93 -20.43
CA ALA A 104 -9.23 -0.71 -19.75
C ALA A 104 -8.52 0.16 -20.78
N ASP A 105 -8.88 1.44 -20.81
CA ASP A 105 -8.24 2.39 -21.71
C ASP A 105 -6.80 2.61 -21.28
N LYS A 106 -5.89 2.41 -22.23
CA LYS A 106 -4.44 2.54 -22.02
C LYS A 106 -3.98 3.98 -22.26
N GLU A 107 -4.79 4.97 -21.87
CA GLU A 107 -4.64 6.38 -22.26
C GLU A 107 -4.67 6.65 -23.76
#